data_AF-A0A2E5ID56-F1
#
_entry.id   AF-A0A2E5ID56-F1
#
_cell.length_a   1.000
_cell.length_b   1.000
_cell.length_c   1.000
_cell.angle_alpha   90.00
_cell.angle_beta   90.00
_cell.angle_gamma   90.00
#
_symmetry.space_group_name_H-M   'P 1'
#
loop_
_entity.id
_entity.type
_entity.pdbx_description
1 polymer ?
#
loop_
_entity_poly.entity_id
_entity_poly.type
_entity_poly.pdbx_seq_one_letter_code
_entity_poly.pdbx_strand_id
1 'polypeptide(L)'
;MKRIPVMVHGRMPVFDEDAVIGMVLRSDILRNAAADNFDPSMTDIMRPISSVHSDGSIDAALRIMLENRVQILTVEEEFGTIIGLVTMEDVIETLLGVEIVDEADIEGMKDGAVREDMRELAMMRREEE
;
A
#
# COMPACT_ATOMS: atom_id res chain seq x y z
N MET A 1 -5.74 -9.05 -28.11
CA MET A 1 -5.27 -7.89 -27.33
C MET A 1 -5.34 -8.29 -25.86
N LYS A 2 -4.20 -8.44 -25.16
CA LYS A 2 -4.22 -8.76 -23.72
C LYS A 2 -4.92 -7.59 -23.00
N ARG A 3 -6.01 -7.85 -22.28
CA ARG A 3 -6.63 -6.86 -21.40
C ARG A 3 -5.58 -6.50 -20.35
N ILE A 4 -5.07 -5.28 -20.40
CA ILE A 4 -4.28 -4.73 -19.32
C ILE A 4 -5.26 -4.53 -18.17
N PRO A 5 -5.05 -5.16 -16.99
CA PRO A 5 -5.94 -4.96 -15.86
C PRO A 5 -5.97 -3.48 -15.51
N VAL A 6 -7.18 -2.95 -15.31
CA VAL A 6 -7.39 -1.59 -14.83
C VAL A 6 -6.73 -1.50 -13.47
N MET A 7 -5.86 -0.49 -13.30
CA MET A 7 -5.09 -0.17 -12.09
C MET A 7 -5.73 -0.70 -10.81
N VAL A 8 -5.26 -1.87 -10.34
CA VAL A 8 -5.90 -2.63 -9.25
C VAL A 8 -5.75 -1.88 -7.93
N HIS A 9 -4.55 -1.36 -7.68
CA HIS A 9 -4.25 -0.64 -6.45
C HIS A 9 -4.61 0.85 -6.55
N GLY A 10 -5.14 1.39 -5.45
CA GLY A 10 -5.49 2.81 -5.35
C GLY A 10 -4.30 3.73 -5.04
N ARG A 11 -3.20 3.17 -4.53
CA ARG A 11 -2.01 3.88 -4.07
C ARG A 11 -0.77 3.23 -4.67
N MET A 12 0.11 4.04 -5.21
CA MET A 12 1.29 3.58 -5.94
C MET A 12 2.51 4.36 -5.42
N PRO A 13 3.45 3.70 -4.73
CA PRO A 13 4.72 4.32 -4.37
C PRO A 13 5.47 4.76 -5.63
N VAL A 14 6.16 5.90 -5.55
CA VAL A 14 7.06 6.38 -6.59
C VAL A 14 8.47 6.12 -6.13
N PHE A 15 9.24 5.42 -6.96
CA PHE A 15 10.64 5.10 -6.69
C PHE A 15 11.55 6.02 -7.50
N ASP A 16 12.65 6.43 -6.88
CA ASP A 16 13.83 6.95 -7.55
C ASP A 16 15.02 6.09 -7.11
N GLU A 17 15.67 5.47 -8.09
CA GLU A 17 16.63 4.37 -7.86
C GLU A 17 16.03 3.29 -6.92
N ASP A 18 16.54 3.20 -5.69
CA ASP A 18 16.12 2.22 -4.68
C ASP A 18 15.32 2.85 -3.51
N ALA A 19 14.93 4.12 -3.63
CA ALA A 19 14.25 4.85 -2.57
C ALA A 19 12.81 5.21 -2.97
N VAL A 20 11.86 5.02 -2.05
CA VAL A 20 10.51 5.56 -2.21
C VAL A 20 10.55 7.06 -1.93
N ILE A 21 10.29 7.87 -2.95
CA ILE A 21 10.32 9.34 -2.87
C ILE A 21 8.94 9.97 -2.68
N GLY A 22 7.87 9.17 -2.80
CA GLY A 22 6.51 9.63 -2.61
C GLY A 22 5.47 8.61 -3.03
N MET A 23 4.23 9.08 -3.21
CA MET A 23 3.10 8.24 -3.57
C MET A 23 2.13 8.96 -4.49
N VAL A 24 1.60 8.23 -5.47
CA VAL A 24 0.54 8.70 -6.35
C VAL A 24 -0.75 7.95 -6.05
N LEU A 25 -1.86 8.68 -6.06
CA LEU A 25 -3.19 8.11 -5.96
C LEU A 25 -3.75 7.83 -7.36
N ARG A 26 -4.39 6.68 -7.55
CA ARG A 26 -5.11 6.33 -8.79
C ARG A 26 -6.10 7.43 -9.18
N SER A 27 -6.75 8.06 -8.21
CA SER A 27 -7.67 9.18 -8.43
C SER A 27 -7.01 10.39 -9.10
N ASP A 28 -5.74 10.66 -8.79
CA ASP A 28 -5.02 11.80 -9.35
C ASP A 28 -4.62 11.52 -10.80
N ILE A 29 -4.25 10.28 -11.11
CA ILE A 29 -4.00 9.81 -12.49
C ILE A 29 -5.28 9.90 -13.32
N LEU A 30 -6.39 9.36 -12.79
CA LEU A 30 -7.69 9.40 -13.46
C LEU A 30 -8.21 10.83 -13.65
N ARG A 31 -7.95 11.73 -12.69
CA ARG A 31 -8.32 13.15 -12.79
C ARG A 31 -7.57 13.86 -13.91
N ASN A 32 -6.27 13.61 -14.05
CA ASN A 32 -5.46 14.18 -15.13
C ASN A 32 -5.92 13.64 -16.49
N ALA A 33 -6.13 12.33 -16.61
CA ALA A 33 -6.65 11.72 -17.83
C ALA A 33 -8.04 12.26 -18.22
N ALA A 34 -8.94 12.45 -17.24
CA ALA A 34 -10.27 13.02 -17.48
C ALA A 34 -10.24 14.50 -17.89
N ALA A 35 -9.12 15.20 -17.66
CA ALA A 35 -8.89 16.57 -18.08
C ALA A 35 -8.08 16.67 -19.40
N ASP A 36 -7.90 15.54 -20.11
CA ASP A 36 -7.02 15.41 -21.28
C ASP A 36 -5.57 15.89 -21.02
N ASN A 37 -5.13 15.84 -19.76
CA ASN A 37 -3.80 16.27 -19.34
C ASN A 37 -2.89 15.05 -19.17
N PHE A 38 -2.04 14.78 -20.15
CA PHE A 38 -1.17 13.60 -20.18
C PHE A 38 0.32 13.93 -20.02
N ASP A 39 0.66 15.21 -19.87
CA ASP A 39 2.04 15.69 -19.76
C ASP A 39 2.71 15.40 -18.40
N PRO A 40 2.01 15.48 -17.25
CA PRO A 40 2.65 15.26 -15.96
C PRO A 40 3.18 13.83 -15.79
N SER A 41 4.41 13.73 -15.30
CA SER A 41 5.00 12.48 -14.83
C SER A 41 4.44 12.09 -13.45
N MET A 42 4.73 10.85 -13.01
CA MET A 42 4.34 10.40 -11.66
C MET A 42 4.98 11.27 -10.56
N THR A 43 6.21 11.74 -10.78
CA THR A 43 6.92 12.63 -9.85
C THR A 43 6.28 14.02 -9.76
N ASP A 44 5.59 14.48 -10.80
CA ASP A 44 4.91 15.79 -10.78
C ASP A 44 3.61 15.75 -9.96
N ILE A 45 2.98 14.58 -9.86
CA ILE A 45 1.68 14.39 -9.19
C ILE A 45 1.79 13.61 -7.88
N MET A 46 3.00 13.23 -7.47
CA MET A 46 3.21 12.51 -6.22
C MET A 46 2.98 13.41 -5.01
N ARG A 47 2.65 12.75 -3.90
CA ARG A 47 2.51 13.36 -2.58
C ARG A 47 3.58 12.79 -1.66
N PRO A 48 4.00 13.54 -0.62
CA PRO A 48 4.86 13.00 0.42
C PRO A 48 4.24 11.75 1.06
N ILE A 49 5.08 10.78 1.39
CA ILE A 49 4.70 9.57 2.11
C ILE A 49 5.21 9.69 3.55
N SER A 50 4.37 9.30 4.52
CA SER A 50 4.76 9.25 5.93
C SER A 50 5.37 7.90 6.25
N SER A 51 6.26 7.86 7.23
CA SER A 51 6.95 6.64 7.66
C SER A 51 6.68 6.28 9.11
N VAL A 52 6.96 5.04 9.45
CA VAL A 52 7.03 4.51 10.81
C VAL A 52 8.31 3.66 10.94
N HIS A 53 8.91 3.65 12.11
CA HIS A 53 10.08 2.80 12.36
C HIS A 53 9.68 1.32 12.52
N SER A 54 10.55 0.42 12.10
CA SER A 54 10.35 -1.04 12.15
C SER A 54 10.25 -1.59 13.58
N ASP A 55 10.82 -0.89 14.57
CA ASP A 55 10.71 -1.18 16.00
C ASP A 55 9.47 -0.55 16.67
N GLY A 56 8.69 0.24 15.92
CA GLY A 56 7.50 0.92 16.38
C GLY A 56 6.33 -0.04 16.63
N SER A 57 5.43 0.33 17.55
CA SER A 57 4.21 -0.43 17.79
C SER A 57 3.15 -0.18 16.70
N ILE A 58 2.24 -1.14 16.55
CA ILE A 58 1.07 -1.01 15.66
C ILE A 58 0.21 0.20 16.05
N ASP A 59 0.07 0.48 17.36
CA ASP A 59 -0.63 1.67 17.84
C ASP A 59 0.04 2.97 17.38
N ALA A 60 1.37 2.99 17.29
CA ALA A 60 2.11 4.15 16.77
C ALA A 60 1.83 4.34 15.27
N ALA A 61 1.87 3.26 14.48
CA ALA A 61 1.50 3.30 13.06
C ALA A 61 0.05 3.80 12.87
N LEU A 62 -0.90 3.27 13.64
CA LEU A 62 -2.30 3.70 13.60
C LEU A 62 -2.45 5.19 13.94
N ARG A 63 -1.76 5.67 14.98
CA ARG A 63 -1.79 7.08 15.38
C ARG A 63 -1.30 7.98 14.25
N ILE A 64 -0.15 7.66 13.64
CA ILE A 64 0.41 8.42 12.51
C ILE A 64 -0.59 8.46 11.35
N MET A 65 -1.20 7.33 11.02
CA MET A 65 -2.21 7.23 9.96
C MET A 65 -3.43 8.11 10.23
N LEU A 66 -3.95 8.11 11.45
CA LEU A 66 -5.12 8.91 11.84
C LEU A 66 -4.82 10.41 11.88
N GLU A 67 -3.68 10.80 12.46
CA GLU A 67 -3.27 12.21 12.59
C GLU A 67 -3.01 12.84 11.21
N ASN A 68 -2.29 12.13 10.35
CA ASN A 68 -1.96 12.61 9.00
C ASN A 68 -3.06 12.34 7.97
N ARG A 69 -4.13 11.62 8.34
CA ARG A 69 -5.20 11.18 7.43
C ARG A 69 -4.67 10.44 6.21
N VAL A 70 -3.74 9.50 6.44
CA VAL A 70 -3.12 8.64 5.43
C VAL A 70 -3.48 7.17 5.69
N GLN A 71 -3.51 6.36 4.63
CA GLN A 71 -3.89 4.93 4.72
C GLN A 71 -2.72 3.97 4.47
N ILE A 72 -1.52 4.49 4.23
CA ILE A 72 -0.32 3.69 4.00
C ILE A 72 0.88 4.46 4.52
N LEU A 73 1.82 3.76 5.11
CA LEU A 73 3.10 4.27 5.60
C LEU A 73 4.25 3.46 4.99
N THR A 74 5.42 4.08 4.85
CA THR A 74 6.68 3.35 4.70
C THR A 74 7.14 2.83 6.05
N VAL A 75 7.78 1.66 6.04
CA VAL A 75 8.43 1.09 7.22
C VAL A 75 9.93 1.26 7.05
N GLU A 76 10.55 1.95 8.00
CA GLU A 76 11.96 2.35 7.95
C GLU A 76 12.76 1.75 9.11
N GLU A 77 14.01 1.37 8.86
CA GLU A 77 14.96 1.02 9.91
C GLU A 77 15.64 2.26 10.50
N GLU A 78 16.50 2.06 11.51
CA GLU A 78 17.23 3.12 12.23
C GLU A 78 18.07 4.02 11.31
N PHE A 79 18.53 3.50 10.18
CA PHE A 79 19.33 4.24 9.20
C PHE A 79 18.51 4.91 8.09
N GLY A 80 17.17 4.90 8.20
CA GLY A 80 16.26 5.48 7.20
C GLY A 80 16.07 4.64 5.94
N THR A 81 16.59 3.41 5.94
CA THR A 81 16.34 2.44 4.87
C THR A 81 14.88 1.97 4.93
N ILE A 82 14.15 2.08 3.82
CA ILE A 82 12.79 1.57 3.71
C ILE A 82 12.85 0.06 3.49
N ILE A 83 12.25 -0.69 4.39
CA ILE A 83 12.17 -2.16 4.33
C ILE A 83 10.81 -2.66 3.88
N GLY A 84 9.80 -1.78 3.83
CA GLY A 84 8.46 -2.17 3.41
C GLY A 84 7.41 -1.07 3.51
N LEU A 85 6.16 -1.50 3.43
CA LEU A 85 4.97 -0.66 3.52
C LEU A 85 3.99 -1.32 4.49
N VAL A 86 3.19 -0.50 5.17
CA VAL A 86 2.08 -0.98 6.00
C VAL A 86 0.84 -0.17 5.69
N THR A 87 -0.30 -0.83 5.53
CA THR A 87 -1.58 -0.18 5.24
C THR A 87 -2.47 -0.11 6.48
N MET A 88 -3.46 0.77 6.44
CA MET A 88 -4.47 0.88 7.49
C MET A 88 -5.30 -0.40 7.63
N GLU A 89 -5.48 -1.15 6.53
CA GLU A 89 -6.15 -2.45 6.52
C GLU A 89 -5.35 -3.44 7.37
N ASP A 90 -4.05 -3.63 7.08
CA ASP A 90 -3.16 -4.52 7.84
C ASP A 90 -3.14 -4.18 9.34
N VAL A 91 -3.11 -2.88 9.66
CA VAL A 91 -3.12 -2.38 11.04
C VAL A 91 -4.42 -2.76 11.74
N ILE A 92 -5.57 -2.52 11.11
CA ILE A 92 -6.88 -2.83 11.71
C ILE A 92 -7.06 -4.34 11.83
N GLU A 93 -6.71 -5.12 10.81
CA GLU A 93 -6.75 -6.59 10.84
C GLU A 93 -5.91 -7.17 11.96
N THR A 94 -4.71 -6.62 12.16
CA THR A 94 -3.84 -7.08 13.24
C THR A 94 -4.41 -6.75 14.61
N LEU A 95 -5.05 -5.58 14.77
CA LEU A 95 -5.72 -5.20 16.01
C LEU A 95 -6.99 -6.02 16.28
N LEU A 96 -7.74 -6.38 15.25
CA LEU A 96 -8.96 -7.18 15.36
C LEU A 96 -8.66 -8.69 15.47
N GLY A 97 -7.50 -9.13 15.00
CA GLY A 97 -7.13 -10.55 14.95
C GLY A 97 -7.90 -11.36 13.90
N VAL A 98 -8.57 -10.70 12.97
CA VAL A 98 -9.33 -11.30 11.86
C VAL A 98 -9.06 -10.51 10.58
N GLU A 99 -9.10 -11.19 9.44
CA GLU A 99 -9.00 -10.53 8.14
C GLU A 99 -10.25 -9.72 7.82
N ILE A 100 -10.07 -8.63 7.09
CA ILE A 100 -11.14 -7.81 6.53
C ILE A 100 -11.31 -8.23 5.08
N VAL A 101 -12.35 -9.01 4.82
CA VAL A 101 -12.67 -9.51 3.47
C VAL A 101 -13.61 -8.52 2.78
N ASP A 102 -13.17 -7.92 1.68
CA ASP A 102 -14.04 -7.06 0.87
C ASP A 102 -15.05 -7.91 0.07
N GLU A 103 -16.16 -7.31 -0.37
CA GLU A 103 -17.19 -8.00 -1.15
C GLU A 103 -16.63 -8.62 -2.44
N ALA A 104 -15.63 -7.97 -3.05
CA ALA A 104 -14.91 -8.48 -4.22
C ALA A 104 -14.06 -9.72 -3.90
N ASP A 105 -13.50 -9.82 -2.68
CA ASP A 105 -12.71 -10.98 -2.26
C ASP A 105 -13.62 -12.20 -2.05
N ILE A 106 -14.84 -11.99 -1.53
CA ILE A 106 -15.87 -13.04 -1.41
C ILE A 106 -16.28 -13.58 -2.80
N GLU A 107 -16.36 -12.71 -3.81
CA GLU A 107 -16.69 -13.11 -5.18
C GLU A 107 -15.52 -13.88 -5.84
N GLY A 108 -14.28 -13.45 -5.61
CA GLY A 108 -13.06 -14.17 -6.04
C GLY A 108 -12.89 -15.55 -5.38
N MET A 109 -13.26 -15.68 -4.10
CA MET A 109 -13.27 -16.97 -3.39
C MET A 109 -14.23 -17.98 -4.01
N LYS A 110 -15.36 -17.53 -4.58
CA LYS A 110 -16.32 -18.41 -5.27
C LYS A 110 -15.82 -18.87 -6.64
N ASP A 111 -14.99 -18.06 -7.29
CA ASP A 111 -14.42 -18.33 -8.62
C ASP A 111 -13.02 -18.97 -8.56
N GLY A 112 -12.50 -19.29 -7.36
CA GLY A 112 -11.21 -19.94 -7.16
C GLY A 112 -9.99 -19.02 -7.35
N ALA A 113 -10.20 -17.70 -7.44
CA ALA A 113 -9.15 -16.70 -7.46
C ALA A 113 -8.93 -16.19 -6.03
N VAL A 114 -8.27 -17.01 -5.20
CA VAL A 114 -7.85 -16.60 -3.86
C VAL A 114 -6.72 -15.58 -4.05
N ARG A 115 -6.90 -14.35 -3.54
CA ARG A 115 -5.75 -13.46 -3.31
C ARG A 115 -4.82 -14.20 -2.38
N GLU A 116 -3.56 -14.35 -2.76
CA GLU A 116 -2.55 -14.97 -1.88
C GLU A 116 -2.62 -14.26 -0.52
N ASP A 117 -2.81 -15.04 0.55
CA ASP A 117 -2.79 -14.53 1.91
C ASP A 117 -1.39 -13.95 2.16
N MET A 118 -1.30 -12.61 2.08
CA MET A 118 -0.03 -11.90 2.25
C MET A 118 0.52 -12.05 3.65
N ARG A 119 -0.34 -12.37 4.64
CA ARG A 119 0.05 -12.64 6.02
C ARG A 119 0.66 -14.03 6.14
N GLU A 120 0.06 -15.03 5.52
CA GLU A 120 0.62 -16.39 5.43
C GLU A 120 1.96 -16.37 4.70
N LEU A 121 2.05 -15.65 3.56
CA LEU A 121 3.31 -15.45 2.84
C LEU A 121 4.38 -14.74 3.68
N ALA A 122 4.00 -13.73 4.46
CA ALA A 122 4.92 -13.03 5.35
C ALA A 122 5.40 -13.92 6.51
N MET A 123 4.53 -14.78 7.06
CA MET A 123 4.92 -15.76 8.09
C MET A 123 5.87 -16.82 7.53
N MET A 124 5.58 -17.38 6.35
CA MET A 124 6.43 -18.38 5.70
C MET A 124 7.85 -17.84 5.45
N ARG A 125 7.96 -16.60 4.95
CA ARG A 125 9.28 -15.97 4.73
C ARG A 125 10.08 -15.76 6.03
N ARG A 126 9.39 -15.55 7.15
CA ARG A 126 10.03 -15.39 8.47
C ARG A 126 10.54 -16.70 9.06
N GLU A 127 10.01 -17.84 8.64
CA GLU A 127 10.45 -19.17 9.07
C GLU A 127 11.61 -19.71 8.22
N GLU A 128 11.88 -19.11 7.06
CA GLU A 128 12.96 -19.46 6.15
C GLU A 128 14.30 -18.73 6.43
N GLU A 129 14.31 -17.75 7.35
CA GLU A 129 15.49 -17.02 7.85
C GLU A 129 16.00 -17.53 9.20
#